data_AF-A0A8X6SED1-F1
#
_entry.id   AF-A0A8X6SED1-F1
#
_cell.length_a   1.000
_cell.length_b   1.000
_cell.length_c   1.000
_cell.angle_alpha   90.00
_cell.angle_beta   90.00
_cell.angle_gamma   90.00
#
_symmetry.space_group_name_H-M   'P 1'
#
loop_
_entity.id
_entity.type
_entity.pdbx_description
1 polymer ?
#
loop_
_entity_poly.entity_id
_entity_poly.type
_entity_poly.pdbx_seq_one_letter_code
_entity_poly.pdbx_strand_id
1 'polypeptide(L)'
;MYSAFMVWGTLNSRRAENPLESLVEGEKKPPGYSPSKLGCNPAKSYCHLHDTANDKRIFDVKDAPRTGRPVVENVDKITEIIEVDQHVSSRSIARELKIDQKSVLNHLRKIVFKKKLHVWVPQRLTRKNMMDRISICEALAKRNEIDPFLKRMMIGDEKWVTCYNIVRMCECECGV
;
A
#
# COMPACT_ATOMS: atom_id res chain seq x y z
N MET A 1 -25.66 -3.60 -19.69
CA MET A 1 -25.45 -2.88 -18.41
C MET A 1 -23.98 -2.96 -18.06
N TYR A 2 -23.20 -1.97 -18.48
CA TYR A 2 -21.83 -1.78 -18.00
C TYR A 2 -21.81 -0.42 -17.31
N SER A 3 -21.54 -0.42 -16.00
CA SER A 3 -21.21 0.79 -15.26
C SER A 3 -19.79 0.62 -14.73
N ALA A 4 -18.89 1.43 -15.24
CA ALA A 4 -17.56 1.64 -14.68
C ALA A 4 -17.70 2.66 -13.55
N PHE A 5 -17.36 2.26 -12.32
CA PHE A 5 -17.17 3.19 -11.21
C PHE A 5 -15.69 3.52 -11.07
N MET A 6 -15.32 4.77 -11.33
CA MET A 6 -14.12 5.39 -10.78
C MET A 6 -14.44 5.88 -9.37
N VAL A 7 -13.64 5.52 -8.37
CA VAL A 7 -13.41 6.38 -7.19
C VAL A 7 -11.92 6.39 -6.85
N TRP A 8 -11.46 7.62 -6.65
CA TRP A 8 -10.14 8.21 -6.50
C TRP A 8 -9.12 7.52 -5.58
N GLY A 9 -7.86 7.69 -5.94
CA GLY A 9 -6.69 7.41 -5.11
C GLY A 9 -6.13 8.65 -4.40
N THR A 10 -5.65 8.37 -3.18
CA THR A 10 -4.50 8.95 -2.45
C THR A 10 -4.47 10.44 -2.10
N LEU A 11 -4.79 10.67 -0.83
CA LEU A 11 -4.24 11.70 0.04
C LEU A 11 -2.68 11.67 -0.03
N ASN A 12 -2.05 12.76 -0.42
CA ASN A 12 -0.68 13.04 0.00
C ASN A 12 -0.50 14.54 0.23
N SER A 13 -0.21 14.82 1.50
CA SER A 13 0.00 16.12 2.11
C SER A 13 1.34 16.70 1.65
N ARG A 14 1.34 17.88 1.04
CA ARG A 14 2.48 18.82 1.02
C ARG A 14 1.94 20.25 0.85
N ARG A 15 1.67 20.93 1.97
CA ARG A 15 1.61 22.40 2.00
C ARG A 15 3.03 22.88 2.31
N ALA A 16 3.52 23.73 1.41
CA ALA A 16 4.80 24.40 1.49
C ALA A 16 4.92 25.30 2.73
N GLU A 17 6.17 25.52 3.09
CA GLU A 17 6.68 26.30 4.21
C GLU A 17 6.24 27.77 4.17
N ASN A 18 5.96 28.35 5.35
CA ASN A 18 5.94 29.80 5.55
C ASN A 18 7.24 30.19 6.28
N PRO A 19 8.03 31.16 5.78
CA PRO A 19 9.14 31.75 6.51
C PRO A 19 8.69 32.95 7.35
N LEU A 20 9.14 32.93 8.61
CA LEU A 20 9.52 34.03 9.52
C LEU A 20 8.61 35.26 9.76
N GLU A 21 8.24 35.36 11.05
CA GLU A 21 8.31 36.54 11.94
C GLU A 21 7.62 37.85 11.55
N SER A 22 6.62 38.24 12.33
CA SER A 22 6.82 39.04 13.56
C SER A 22 5.52 39.76 13.91
N LEU A 23 5.13 39.69 15.19
CA LEU A 23 4.69 40.83 15.99
C LEU A 23 4.36 40.32 17.40
N VAL A 24 5.23 40.70 18.31
CA VAL A 24 5.14 40.56 19.76
C VAL A 24 3.89 41.30 20.23
N GLU A 25 2.98 40.63 20.92
CA GLU A 25 2.11 41.28 21.89
C GLU A 25 1.53 40.29 22.91
N GLY A 26 2.04 40.36 24.14
CA GLY A 26 1.39 39.94 25.37
C GLY A 26 1.24 38.43 25.62
N GLU A 27 2.26 37.81 26.24
CA GLU A 27 2.07 36.50 26.88
C GLU A 27 1.03 36.62 28.01
N LYS A 28 -0.23 36.25 27.71
CA LYS A 28 -1.17 35.85 28.75
C LYS A 28 -0.61 34.59 29.39
N LYS A 29 -0.13 34.71 30.64
CA LYS A 29 0.28 33.57 31.48
C LYS A 29 -0.81 32.50 31.39
N PRO A 30 -0.51 31.28 30.91
CA PRO A 30 -1.53 30.24 30.77
C PRO A 30 -2.14 29.95 32.14
N PRO A 31 -3.45 29.61 32.22
CA PRO A 31 -4.08 29.28 33.48
C PRO A 31 -3.27 28.16 34.14
N GLY A 32 -2.72 28.46 35.32
CA GLY A 32 -1.97 27.49 36.10
C GLY A 32 -2.87 26.30 36.38
N TYR A 33 -2.51 25.14 35.84
CA TYR A 33 -3.18 23.89 36.18
C TYR A 33 -3.13 23.70 37.70
N SER A 34 -4.27 23.37 38.30
CA SER A 34 -4.31 22.89 39.68
C SER A 34 -3.43 21.64 39.77
N PRO A 35 -2.58 21.49 40.82
CA PRO A 35 -1.68 20.36 40.90
C PRO A 35 -2.49 19.07 41.10
N SER A 36 -2.73 18.32 40.03
CA SER A 36 -2.94 16.89 40.14
C SER A 36 -1.60 16.33 40.64
N LYS A 37 -1.51 16.12 41.95
CA LYS A 37 -0.30 15.63 42.60
C LYS A 37 0.03 14.25 42.02
N LEU A 38 0.93 14.19 41.04
CA LEU A 38 1.81 13.04 40.89
C LEU A 38 2.47 12.88 42.28
N GLY A 39 2.44 11.67 42.85
CA GLY A 39 2.97 11.44 44.21
C GLY A 39 4.44 11.89 44.35
N CYS A 40 5.01 11.90 45.56
CA CYS A 40 6.38 12.44 45.75
C CYS A 40 7.51 11.62 45.07
N ASN A 41 7.21 10.49 44.45
CA ASN A 41 8.20 9.57 43.89
C ASN A 41 8.67 9.90 42.46
N PRO A 42 7.80 10.29 41.49
CA PRO A 42 8.22 10.63 40.13
C PRO A 42 9.07 11.91 40.07
N ALA A 43 8.79 12.90 40.94
CA ALA A 43 9.59 14.12 41.02
C ALA A 43 11.04 13.83 41.45
N LYS A 44 11.23 12.92 42.41
CA LYS A 44 12.57 12.49 42.87
C LYS A 44 13.34 11.70 41.81
N SER A 45 12.68 10.81 41.06
CA SER A 45 13.34 10.06 39.99
C SER A 45 13.81 10.95 38.84
N TYR A 46 13.06 12.02 38.55
CA TYR A 46 13.44 12.97 37.49
C TYR A 46 14.73 13.71 37.86
N CYS A 47 14.86 14.19 39.09
CA CYS A 47 16.07 14.87 39.57
C CYS A 47 17.32 13.96 39.52
N HIS A 48 17.22 12.69 39.94
CA HIS A 48 18.36 11.76 39.89
C HIS A 48 18.80 11.41 38.45
N LEU A 49 17.89 11.38 37.49
CA LEU A 49 18.23 11.22 36.06
C LEU A 49 19.00 12.44 35.52
N HIS A 50 18.74 13.64 36.04
CA HIS A 50 19.48 14.85 35.66
C HIS A 50 20.90 14.90 36.25
N ASP A 51 21.11 14.35 37.44
CA ASP A 51 22.42 14.35 38.11
C ASP A 51 23.40 13.30 37.54
N THR A 52 22.88 12.24 36.89
CA THR A 52 23.67 11.13 36.34
C THR A 52 24.06 11.32 34.88
N ALA A 53 23.47 12.30 34.19
CA ALA A 53 23.80 12.64 32.81
C ALA A 53 24.94 13.66 32.75
N ASN A 54 26.18 13.18 32.87
CA ASN A 54 27.37 14.02 32.65
C ASN A 54 27.42 14.55 31.20
N ASP A 55 27.51 15.88 31.11
CA ASP A 55 28.02 16.74 30.02
C ASP A 55 27.21 16.96 28.72
N LYS A 56 25.99 16.44 28.55
CA LYS A 56 25.09 16.98 27.50
C LYS A 56 23.66 17.03 28.00
N ARG A 57 23.09 18.25 28.04
CA ARG A 57 21.68 18.53 28.35
C ARG A 57 20.75 17.85 27.34
N ILE A 58 20.49 16.56 27.53
CA ILE A 58 19.40 15.84 26.86
C ILE A 58 18.19 15.93 27.79
N PHE A 59 17.32 16.90 27.52
CA PHE A 59 15.97 16.94 28.09
C PHE A 59 15.04 16.10 27.22
N ASP A 60 15.23 14.79 27.24
CA ASP A 60 14.27 13.89 26.60
C ASP A 60 13.11 13.64 27.56
N VAL A 61 12.00 14.31 27.32
CA VAL A 61 10.75 14.17 28.08
C VAL A 61 9.97 12.93 27.61
N LYS A 62 10.47 12.18 26.62
CA LYS A 62 9.84 10.93 26.18
C LYS A 62 10.15 9.81 27.16
N ASP A 63 9.12 9.04 27.46
CA ASP A 63 9.28 7.80 28.22
C ASP A 63 10.21 6.85 27.47
N ALA A 64 11.09 6.18 28.21
CA ALA A 64 11.87 5.08 27.69
C ALA A 64 10.93 4.00 27.08
N PRO A 65 11.39 3.27 26.05
CA PRO A 65 10.60 2.21 25.43
C PRO A 65 10.14 1.21 26.50
N ARG A 66 8.83 1.15 26.72
CA ARG A 66 8.23 0.26 27.71
C ARG A 66 8.30 -1.16 27.18
N THR A 67 8.69 -2.10 28.04
CA THR A 67 8.52 -3.54 27.79
C THR A 67 7.03 -3.86 27.79
N GLY A 68 6.40 -3.72 26.62
CA GLY A 68 5.01 -4.10 26.39
C GLY A 68 4.82 -5.62 26.43
N ARG A 69 3.57 -6.07 26.27
CA ARG A 69 3.26 -7.50 26.11
C ARG A 69 4.05 -8.07 24.91
N PRO A 70 4.75 -9.21 25.07
CA PRO A 70 5.44 -9.84 23.96
C PRO A 70 4.41 -10.20 22.87
N VAL A 71 4.57 -9.59 21.70
CA VAL A 71 3.79 -9.95 20.52
C VAL A 71 4.52 -11.13 19.89
N VAL A 72 3.91 -12.32 19.92
CA VAL A 72 4.40 -13.45 19.12
C VAL A 72 4.12 -13.10 17.66
N GLU A 73 5.12 -12.54 16.99
CA GLU A 73 5.02 -12.17 15.58
C GLU A 73 5.16 -13.44 14.73
N ASN A 74 4.03 -14.01 14.31
CA ASN A 74 4.00 -15.14 13.36
C ASN A 74 4.21 -14.66 11.90
N VAL A 75 4.99 -13.60 11.71
CA VAL A 75 5.18 -12.95 10.40
C VAL A 75 5.80 -13.93 9.41
N ASP A 76 6.85 -14.63 9.82
CA ASP A 76 7.59 -15.58 8.97
C ASP A 76 6.70 -16.74 8.48
N LYS A 77 5.81 -17.23 9.35
CA LYS A 77 4.86 -18.30 9.00
C LYS A 77 3.79 -17.83 8.02
N ILE A 78 3.34 -16.58 8.15
CA ILE A 78 2.37 -16.00 7.21
C ILE A 78 3.03 -15.83 5.84
N THR A 79 4.29 -15.40 5.78
CA THR A 79 5.02 -15.26 4.52
C THR A 79 5.28 -16.60 3.85
N GLU A 80 5.65 -17.63 4.62
CA GLU A 80 5.86 -18.99 4.11
C GLU A 80 4.60 -19.55 3.42
N ILE A 81 3.42 -19.41 4.05
CA ILE A 81 2.15 -19.87 3.46
C ILE A 81 1.84 -19.16 2.13
N ILE A 82 2.17 -17.87 2.02
CA ILE A 82 1.92 -17.05 0.83
C ILE A 82 2.90 -17.38 -0.31
N GLU A 83 4.14 -17.73 0.03
CA GLU A 83 5.15 -18.16 -0.95
C GLU A 83 4.78 -19.50 -1.59
N VAL A 84 4.18 -20.41 -0.81
CA VAL A 84 3.67 -21.69 -1.33
C VAL A 84 2.43 -21.49 -2.20
N ASP A 85 1.45 -20.72 -1.73
CA ASP A 85 0.22 -20.43 -2.48
C ASP A 85 -0.19 -18.96 -2.34
N GLN A 86 0.05 -18.18 -3.40
CA GLN A 86 -0.34 -16.77 -3.46
C GLN A 86 -1.87 -16.54 -3.51
N HIS A 87 -2.67 -17.59 -3.73
CA HIS A 87 -4.13 -17.52 -3.82
C HIS A 87 -4.83 -17.78 -2.48
N VAL A 88 -4.07 -18.09 -1.44
CA VAL A 88 -4.59 -18.39 -0.10
C VAL A 88 -5.39 -17.19 0.47
N SER A 89 -6.54 -17.49 1.06
CA SER A 89 -7.36 -16.46 1.71
C SER A 89 -6.85 -16.14 3.11
N SER A 90 -6.99 -14.89 3.55
CA SER A 90 -6.62 -14.48 4.93
C SER A 90 -7.35 -15.29 6.00
N ARG A 91 -8.56 -15.78 5.71
CA ARG A 91 -9.32 -16.67 6.61
C ARG A 91 -8.70 -18.07 6.69
N SER A 92 -8.14 -18.59 5.60
CA SER A 92 -7.44 -19.88 5.60
C SER A 92 -6.18 -19.80 6.45
N ILE A 93 -5.35 -18.77 6.23
CA ILE A 93 -4.15 -18.51 7.03
C ILE A 93 -4.49 -18.40 8.52
N ALA A 94 -5.56 -17.66 8.85
CA ALA A 94 -6.04 -17.49 10.23
C ALA A 94 -6.41 -18.82 10.89
N ARG A 95 -7.09 -19.72 10.16
CA ARG A 95 -7.46 -21.06 10.64
C ARG A 95 -6.23 -21.95 10.84
N GLU A 96 -5.29 -21.91 9.90
CA GLU A 96 -4.07 -22.72 9.92
C GLU A 96 -3.16 -22.33 11.08
N LEU A 97 -2.92 -21.02 11.26
CA LEU A 97 -2.07 -20.49 12.33
C LEU A 97 -2.80 -20.35 13.67
N LYS A 98 -4.11 -20.60 13.71
CA LYS A 98 -4.99 -20.37 14.89
C LYS A 98 -4.91 -18.93 15.41
N ILE A 99 -4.83 -17.97 14.49
CA ILE A 99 -4.74 -16.52 14.78
C ILE A 99 -6.06 -15.87 14.35
N ASP A 100 -6.45 -14.76 14.98
CA ASP A 100 -7.56 -13.95 14.51
C ASP A 100 -7.33 -13.38 13.09
N GLN A 101 -8.38 -13.33 12.27
CA GLN A 101 -8.30 -12.87 10.89
C GLN A 101 -7.84 -11.40 10.79
N LYS A 102 -8.22 -10.55 11.75
CA LYS A 102 -7.81 -9.14 11.77
C LYS A 102 -6.30 -9.00 12.00
N SER A 103 -5.73 -9.85 12.86
CA SER A 103 -4.29 -9.89 13.09
C SER A 103 -3.54 -10.28 11.82
N VAL A 104 -4.00 -11.29 11.08
CA VAL A 104 -3.43 -11.64 9.77
C VAL A 104 -3.46 -10.45 8.80
N LEU A 105 -4.60 -9.77 8.68
CA LEU A 105 -4.71 -8.59 7.81
C LEU A 105 -3.77 -7.44 8.24
N ASN A 106 -3.59 -7.23 9.55
CA ASN A 106 -2.66 -6.24 10.06
C ASN A 106 -1.21 -6.59 9.73
N HIS A 107 -0.83 -7.87 9.87
CA HIS A 107 0.49 -8.33 9.46
C HIS A 107 0.71 -8.16 7.95
N LEU A 108 -0.26 -8.52 7.10
CA LEU A 108 -0.16 -8.32 5.65
C LEU A 108 0.02 -6.85 5.27
N ARG A 109 -0.68 -5.94 5.96
CA ARG A 109 -0.51 -4.49 5.77
C ARG A 109 0.88 -4.00 6.19
N LYS A 110 1.43 -4.54 7.29
CA LYS A 110 2.80 -4.21 7.76
C LYS A 110 3.87 -4.66 6.76
N ILE A 111 3.70 -5.85 6.17
CA ILE A 111 4.66 -6.45 5.22
C ILE A 111 4.41 -5.93 3.77
N VAL A 112 3.51 -4.95 3.60
CA VAL A 112 3.18 -4.29 2.32
C VAL A 112 2.60 -5.23 1.24
N PHE A 113 2.12 -6.41 1.63
CA PHE A 113 1.41 -7.29 0.70
C PHE A 113 0.06 -6.68 0.30
N LYS A 114 -0.19 -6.60 -1.02
CA LYS A 114 -1.45 -6.12 -1.60
C LYS A 114 -2.06 -7.20 -2.48
N LYS A 115 -3.35 -7.45 -2.31
CA LYS A 115 -4.09 -8.37 -3.17
C LYS A 115 -4.20 -7.79 -4.57
N LYS A 116 -3.60 -8.47 -5.55
CA LYS A 116 -3.84 -8.22 -6.98
C LYS A 116 -4.78 -9.31 -7.52
N LEU A 117 -5.70 -8.92 -8.39
CA LEU A 117 -6.54 -9.88 -9.10
C LEU A 117 -5.70 -10.58 -10.18
N HIS A 118 -6.08 -11.80 -10.52
CA HIS A 118 -5.41 -12.57 -11.57
C HIS A 118 -5.59 -11.90 -12.93
N VAL A 119 -4.55 -12.00 -13.76
CA VAL A 119 -4.61 -11.59 -15.15
C VAL A 119 -5.40 -12.64 -15.92
N TRP A 120 -6.37 -12.21 -16.71
CA TRP A 120 -7.11 -13.12 -17.59
C TRP A 120 -6.20 -13.59 -18.73
N VAL A 121 -5.96 -14.90 -18.81
CA VAL A 121 -5.16 -15.53 -19.87
C VAL A 121 -6.11 -16.30 -20.78
N PRO A 122 -6.22 -15.94 -22.07
CA PRO A 122 -7.26 -16.47 -22.97
C PRO A 122 -7.30 -17.98 -23.14
N GLN A 123 -6.16 -18.67 -23.00
CA GLN A 123 -6.06 -20.10 -23.31
C GLN A 123 -5.08 -20.83 -22.39
N ARG A 124 -5.47 -22.04 -21.99
CA ARG A 124 -4.57 -23.00 -21.34
C ARG A 124 -3.66 -23.65 -22.39
N LEU A 125 -2.37 -23.32 -22.34
CA LEU A 125 -1.38 -23.86 -23.27
C LEU A 125 -1.04 -25.33 -22.93
N THR A 126 -0.92 -26.16 -23.96
CA THR A 126 -0.34 -27.51 -23.84
C THR A 126 1.19 -27.44 -23.82
N ARG A 127 1.87 -28.50 -23.36
CA ARG A 127 3.35 -28.55 -23.35
C ARG A 127 3.95 -28.31 -24.72
N LYS A 128 3.36 -28.89 -25.77
CA LYS A 128 3.78 -28.69 -27.17
C LYS A 128 3.67 -27.22 -27.57
N ASN A 129 2.49 -26.61 -27.37
CA ASN A 129 2.27 -25.20 -27.71
C ASN A 129 3.23 -24.26 -26.95
N MET A 130 3.62 -24.63 -25.72
CA MET A 130 4.59 -23.86 -24.94
C MET A 130 6.00 -23.95 -25.56
N MET A 131 6.47 -25.16 -25.88
CA MET A 131 7.78 -25.35 -26.52
C MET A 131 7.84 -24.71 -27.90
N ASP A 132 6.79 -24.85 -28.71
CA ASP A 132 6.71 -24.26 -30.05
C ASP A 132 6.76 -22.72 -29.96
N ARG A 133 6.06 -22.11 -28.99
CA ARG A 133 6.13 -20.66 -28.78
C ARG A 133 7.52 -20.20 -28.36
N ILE A 134 8.18 -20.92 -27.45
CA ILE A 134 9.54 -20.59 -27.00
C ILE A 134 10.51 -20.68 -28.17
N SER A 135 10.48 -21.77 -28.93
CA SER A 135 11.40 -21.98 -30.05
C SER A 135 11.23 -20.95 -31.15
N ILE A 136 9.97 -20.60 -31.50
CA ILE A 136 9.66 -19.54 -32.47
C ILE A 136 10.17 -18.19 -31.96
N CYS A 137 9.90 -17.83 -30.69
CA CYS A 137 10.36 -16.57 -30.09
C CYS A 137 11.89 -16.47 -30.09
N GLU A 138 12.60 -17.53 -29.69
CA GLU A 138 14.06 -17.55 -29.68
C GLU A 138 14.65 -17.40 -31.09
N ALA A 139 14.07 -18.09 -32.08
CA ALA A 139 14.51 -17.98 -33.48
C ALA A 139 14.30 -16.57 -34.03
N LEU A 140 13.13 -15.96 -33.76
CA LEU A 140 12.83 -14.60 -34.19
C LEU A 140 13.71 -13.56 -33.48
N ALA A 141 14.01 -13.76 -32.19
CA ALA A 141 14.91 -12.88 -31.44
C ALA A 141 16.33 -12.90 -32.02
N LYS A 142 16.92 -14.09 -32.22
CA LYS A 142 18.25 -14.26 -32.82
C LYS A 142 18.32 -13.66 -34.22
N ARG A 143 17.28 -13.87 -35.04
CA ARG A 143 17.22 -13.27 -36.38
C ARG A 143 17.20 -11.74 -36.29
N ASN A 144 16.48 -11.17 -35.33
CA ASN A 144 16.38 -9.72 -35.18
C ASN A 144 17.68 -9.07 -34.71
N GLU A 145 18.52 -9.79 -33.96
CA GLU A 145 19.87 -9.34 -33.59
C GLU A 145 20.80 -9.27 -34.82
N ILE A 146 20.69 -10.23 -35.73
CA ILE A 146 21.54 -10.32 -36.93
C ILE A 146 21.05 -9.36 -38.03
N ASP A 147 19.75 -9.36 -38.32
CA ASP A 147 19.12 -8.50 -39.32
C ASP A 147 17.81 -7.92 -38.76
N PRO A 148 17.81 -6.67 -38.24
CA PRO A 148 16.63 -6.05 -37.67
C PRO A 148 15.49 -5.94 -38.69
N PHE A 149 14.42 -6.71 -38.48
CA PHE A 149 13.29 -6.79 -39.42
C PHE A 149 12.00 -6.16 -38.88
N LEU A 150 11.97 -5.76 -37.60
CA LEU A 150 10.78 -5.16 -36.99
C LEU A 150 10.30 -3.89 -37.71
N LYS A 151 11.21 -3.06 -38.22
CA LYS A 151 10.87 -1.84 -38.98
C LYS A 151 10.24 -2.12 -40.35
N ARG A 152 10.45 -3.32 -40.88
CA ARG A 152 9.93 -3.76 -42.19
C ARG A 152 8.69 -4.64 -42.06
N MET A 153 8.28 -4.98 -40.84
CA MET A 153 7.16 -5.88 -40.58
C MET A 153 5.83 -5.15 -40.75
N MET A 154 4.95 -5.70 -41.58
CA MET A 154 3.55 -5.31 -41.67
C MET A 154 2.71 -6.36 -40.94
N ILE A 155 1.84 -5.93 -40.01
CA ILE A 155 0.94 -6.78 -39.24
C ILE A 155 -0.50 -6.35 -39.52
N GLY A 156 -1.39 -7.30 -39.74
CA GLY A 156 -2.83 -7.08 -39.82
C GLY A 156 -3.55 -8.10 -38.95
N ASP A 157 -4.55 -7.64 -38.19
CA ASP A 157 -5.45 -8.49 -37.39
C ASP A 157 -6.87 -7.94 -37.50
N GLU A 158 -7.86 -8.83 -37.41
CA GLU A 158 -9.27 -8.47 -37.50
C GLU A 158 -9.86 -8.33 -36.10
N LYS A 159 -10.51 -7.19 -35.84
CA LYS A 159 -11.18 -6.94 -34.56
C LYS A 159 -12.66 -6.67 -34.79
N TRP A 160 -13.50 -7.43 -34.09
CA TRP A 160 -14.94 -7.17 -34.04
C TRP A 160 -15.22 -5.83 -33.36
N VAL A 161 -16.00 -4.96 -34.03
CA VAL A 161 -16.53 -3.71 -33.48
C VAL A 161 -18.03 -3.88 -33.28
N THR A 162 -18.45 -3.91 -32.01
CA THR A 162 -19.88 -4.01 -31.68
C THR A 162 -20.54 -2.64 -31.80
N CYS A 163 -21.48 -2.50 -32.73
CA CYS A 163 -22.35 -1.33 -32.82
C CYS A 163 -23.48 -1.44 -31.80
N TYR A 164 -23.54 -0.51 -30.85
CA TYR A 164 -24.75 -0.31 -30.05
C TYR A 164 -25.64 0.68 -30.80
N ASN A 165 -26.75 0.21 -31.38
CA ASN A 165 -27.76 1.08 -31.98
C ASN A 165 -28.41 1.92 -30.88
N ILE A 166 -27.83 3.09 -30.60
CA ILE A 166 -28.50 4.10 -29.80
C ILE A 166 -29.50 4.77 -30.73
N VAL A 167 -30.74 4.29 -30.72
CA VAL A 167 -31.86 5.04 -31.30
C VAL A 167 -31.92 6.35 -30.51
N ARG A 168 -31.41 7.43 -31.09
CA ARG A 168 -31.66 8.78 -30.56
C ARG A 168 -33.04 9.18 -31.05
N MET A 169 -34.05 8.97 -30.22
CA MET A 169 -35.30 9.70 -30.34
C MET A 169 -34.93 11.17 -30.17
N CYS A 170 -34.90 11.92 -31.27
CA CYS A 170 -35.01 13.36 -31.20
C CYS A 170 -36.42 13.65 -30.70
N GLU A 171 -36.58 13.85 -29.40
CA GLU A 171 -37.77 14.51 -28.88
C GLU A 171 -37.66 15.97 -29.33
N CYS A 172 -38.31 16.27 -30.45
CA CYS A 172 -38.60 17.63 -30.84
C CYS A 172 -39.58 18.18 -29.80
N GLU A 173 -39.10 18.94 -28.82
CA GLU A 173 -39.97 19.83 -28.05
C GLU A 173 -40.41 20.98 -28.96
N CYS A 174 -41.28 20.70 -29.94
CA CYS A 174 -42.13 21.75 -30.50
C CYS A 174 -43.25 22.01 -29.49
N GLY A 175 -42.92 22.81 -28.47
CA GLY A 175 -43.95 23.54 -27.74
C GLY A 175 -44.54 24.61 -28.66
N VAL A 176 -45.81 24.46 -29.02
CA VAL A 176 -46.95 25.40 -28.87
C VAL A 176 -48.23 24.62 -29.17
#